data_AF-A0A5A9PLM1-F1
#
_entry.id   AF-A0A5A9PLM1-F1
#
_cell.length_a   1.000
_cell.length_b   1.000
_cell.length_c   1.000
_cell.angle_alpha   90.00
_cell.angle_beta   90.00
_cell.angle_gamma   90.00
#
_symmetry.space_group_name_H-M   'P 1'
#
loop_
_entity.id
_entity.type
_entity.pdbx_description
1 polymer ?
#
loop_
_entity_poly.entity_id
_entity_poly.type
_entity_poly.pdbx_seq_one_letter_code
_entity_poly.pdbx_strand_id
1 'polypeptide(L)'
;MKTPRLTDTRVEKEVQYFGLINQGATCYLNAVLQSLFMTQDFKDAVESFDKAPEDCGEDLLRHLQKLFKELSVNVATTKGITTSLGIGNVYEQQDAVEYYRKILKALGRRVSEVFEGKMNYISKCISCDNIIKKTSSFISILLPIKDENNEQQTVEKSLKAFFKRLRLDQEDWMYCDSCDQKTPTETWSEIDEYPTVLTLHLKRFAFDYNQMRYVKNACALDVPLSLDIMNTIFNLYAVINHNGGYSGGHYNALIKSDQNQKWYSFDDCTVTESETSLQGSRLPYMLMYRKAENKLKDRNPIGSNPAIHLRILLLGPPGTEKSSVGNLILGENYFPLLTIKEPMVKTVGNVTVVDTPNLFELSPMCWAKELKRCIMLSHPGPNAILWVVRLSQFSDHQQGLFHNIRKRLGSETQKHTMIIFTSGSELENLEQPIDISRYNKVKKVVRTCKNRYHVINSSNHNQASELIEQLFKMTAENRDSYCTFKPTKKSRR
;
A
#
# COMPACT_ATOMS: atom_id res chain seq x y z
N MET A 1 12.99 60.72 -6.22
CA MET A 1 13.33 59.87 -5.06
C MET A 1 12.40 58.66 -5.08
N LYS A 2 12.86 57.50 -5.55
CA LYS A 2 12.14 56.23 -5.45
C LYS A 2 12.71 55.50 -4.24
N THR A 3 11.86 55.21 -3.26
CA THR A 3 12.19 54.40 -2.08
C THR A 3 12.52 52.96 -2.51
N PRO A 4 13.59 52.33 -1.97
CA PRO A 4 13.86 50.92 -2.24
C PRO A 4 12.87 50.05 -1.46
N ARG A 5 12.27 49.07 -2.14
CA ARG A 5 11.51 47.99 -1.50
C ARG A 5 12.51 47.10 -0.75
N LEU A 6 12.32 46.99 0.57
CA LEU A 6 12.93 45.98 1.42
C LEU A 6 12.51 44.60 0.90
N THR A 7 13.47 43.83 0.39
CA THR A 7 13.30 42.41 0.13
C THR A 7 13.27 41.69 1.48
N ASP A 8 12.10 41.19 1.84
CA ASP A 8 11.87 40.34 3.01
C ASP A 8 12.52 38.97 2.76
N THR A 9 13.82 38.86 3.05
CA THR A 9 14.53 37.58 3.10
C THR A 9 14.10 36.86 4.37
N ARG A 10 13.08 36.00 4.26
CA ARG A 10 12.81 34.98 5.29
C ARG A 10 14.05 34.11 5.42
N VAL A 11 14.76 34.27 6.53
CA VAL A 11 15.82 33.33 6.95
C VAL A 11 15.11 32.02 7.30
N GLU A 12 15.26 31.00 6.45
CA GLU A 12 14.85 29.64 6.80
C GLU A 12 15.65 29.22 8.03
N LYS A 13 14.95 28.93 9.12
CA LYS A 13 15.57 28.47 10.37
C LYS A 13 16.17 27.10 10.09
N GLU A 14 17.49 26.99 10.18
CA GLU A 14 18.20 25.74 9.92
C GLU A 14 17.71 24.67 10.90
N VAL A 15 17.23 23.54 10.36
CA VAL A 15 16.71 22.44 11.16
C VAL A 15 17.88 21.70 11.78
N GLN A 16 17.98 21.73 13.10
CA GLN A 16 19.03 21.06 13.86
C GLN A 16 18.49 19.79 14.52
N TYR A 17 19.21 18.67 14.34
CA TYR A 17 18.93 17.39 14.96
C TYR A 17 20.05 17.02 15.93
N PHE A 18 19.71 16.28 16.99
CA PHE A 18 20.66 15.88 18.02
C PHE A 18 20.79 14.36 18.13
N GLY A 19 21.98 13.91 18.51
CA GLY A 19 22.33 12.50 18.66
C GLY A 19 22.01 11.94 20.05
N LEU A 20 22.31 10.66 20.24
CA LEU A 20 22.20 9.94 21.51
C LEU A 20 23.58 9.49 22.00
N ILE A 21 23.86 9.69 23.28
CA ILE A 21 25.12 9.26 23.89
C ILE A 21 25.19 7.72 23.88
N ASN A 22 26.25 7.17 23.29
CA ASN A 22 26.57 5.75 23.41
C ASN A 22 27.10 5.45 24.83
N GLN A 23 26.42 4.57 25.56
CA GLN A 23 26.80 4.22 26.92
C GLN A 23 27.94 3.19 26.98
N GLY A 24 28.29 2.59 25.84
CA GLY A 24 29.31 1.56 25.70
C GLY A 24 29.17 0.91 24.31
N ALA A 25 28.34 -0.12 24.23
CA ALA A 25 28.00 -0.86 23.02
C ALA A 25 26.49 -0.74 22.67
N THR A 26 25.87 0.39 22.99
CA THR A 26 24.40 0.59 22.89
C THR A 26 23.95 1.23 21.57
N CYS A 27 24.77 1.19 20.53
CA CYS A 27 24.45 1.79 19.23
C CYS A 27 23.19 1.17 18.59
N TYR A 28 22.93 -0.12 18.83
CA TYR A 28 21.69 -0.81 18.42
C TYR A 28 20.44 -0.11 18.98
N LEU A 29 20.49 0.31 20.25
CA LEU A 29 19.41 0.98 20.94
C LEU A 29 19.29 2.43 20.44
N ASN A 30 20.42 3.12 20.25
CA ASN A 30 20.43 4.49 19.74
C ASN A 30 19.80 4.59 18.35
N ALA A 31 20.16 3.68 17.42
CA ALA A 31 19.58 3.66 16.08
C ALA A 31 18.06 3.42 16.09
N VAL A 32 17.58 2.53 16.97
CA VAL A 32 16.14 2.27 17.16
C VAL A 32 15.43 3.49 17.74
N LEU A 33 15.95 4.05 18.84
CA LEU A 33 15.32 5.20 19.50
C LEU A 33 15.27 6.44 18.62
N GLN A 34 16.31 6.68 17.81
CA GLN A 34 16.29 7.76 16.81
C GLN A 34 15.21 7.52 15.75
N SER A 35 15.13 6.29 15.22
CA SER A 35 14.11 5.94 14.21
C SER A 35 12.67 6.08 14.76
N LEU A 36 12.46 5.71 16.03
CA LEU A 36 11.19 5.89 16.73
C LEU A 36 10.88 7.36 16.99
N PHE A 37 11.84 8.14 17.50
CA PHE A 37 11.68 9.58 17.75
C PHE A 37 11.34 10.37 16.49
N MET A 38 11.97 10.02 15.37
CA MET A 38 11.73 10.65 14.07
C MET A 38 10.43 10.17 13.40
N THR A 39 9.70 9.24 14.00
CA THR A 39 8.37 8.83 13.55
C THR A 39 7.32 9.71 14.24
N GLN A 40 6.85 10.77 13.57
CA GLN A 40 6.02 11.81 14.19
C GLN A 40 4.78 11.27 14.92
N ASP A 41 3.98 10.39 14.29
CA ASP A 41 2.77 9.84 14.92
C ASP A 41 3.08 9.05 16.20
N PHE A 42 4.24 8.37 16.23
CA PHE A 42 4.68 7.64 17.42
C PHE A 42 5.14 8.62 18.52
N LYS A 43 5.89 9.67 18.15
CA LYS A 43 6.29 10.73 19.07
C LYS A 43 5.07 11.39 19.70
N ASP A 44 4.09 11.76 18.88
CA ASP A 44 2.84 12.38 19.33
C ASP A 44 2.07 11.44 20.26
N ALA A 45 1.99 10.14 19.91
CA ALA A 45 1.37 9.13 20.78
C ALA A 45 2.07 9.05 22.14
N VAL A 46 3.40 8.95 22.18
CA VAL A 46 4.19 8.93 23.42
C VAL A 46 3.97 10.18 24.26
N GLU A 47 3.91 11.37 23.66
CA GLU A 47 3.75 12.65 24.35
C GLU A 47 2.30 12.93 24.81
N SER A 48 1.30 12.27 24.20
CA SER A 48 -0.12 12.52 24.48
C SER A 48 -0.66 11.95 25.80
N PHE A 49 0.04 11.00 26.42
CA PHE A 49 -0.43 10.30 27.62
C PHE A 49 0.10 10.92 28.91
N ASP A 50 -0.80 11.52 29.70
CA ASP A 50 -0.48 11.95 31.08
C ASP A 50 -0.35 10.75 32.05
N LYS A 51 -1.13 9.70 31.80
CA LYS A 51 -1.10 8.41 32.52
C LYS A 51 -0.94 7.28 31.52
N ALA A 52 -0.09 6.32 31.86
CA ALA A 52 0.14 5.16 31.02
C ALA A 52 -1.17 4.34 30.83
N PRO A 53 -1.45 3.86 29.61
CA PRO A 53 -2.49 2.86 29.38
C PRO A 53 -2.30 1.60 30.23
N GLU A 54 -3.38 0.83 30.45
CA GLU A 54 -3.34 -0.41 31.26
C GLU A 54 -2.35 -1.46 30.73
N ASP A 55 -2.11 -1.49 29.41
CA ASP A 55 -1.19 -2.41 28.73
C ASP A 55 0.23 -1.84 28.52
N CYS A 56 0.53 -0.69 29.12
CA CYS A 56 1.77 0.05 28.91
C CYS A 56 2.68 0.02 30.15
N GLY A 57 3.97 -0.23 29.94
CA GLY A 57 5.00 -0.08 30.96
C GLY A 57 5.22 1.38 31.33
N GLU A 58 4.61 1.82 32.43
CA GLU A 58 4.62 3.22 32.88
C GLU A 58 6.02 3.82 32.99
N ASP A 59 6.98 3.07 33.55
CA ASP A 59 8.36 3.54 33.69
C ASP A 59 9.04 3.76 32.33
N LEU A 60 8.84 2.87 31.37
CA LEU A 60 9.43 3.02 30.03
C LEU A 60 8.83 4.21 29.30
N LEU A 61 7.50 4.39 29.37
CA LEU A 61 6.81 5.51 28.75
C LEU A 61 7.33 6.85 29.30
N ARG A 62 7.45 6.98 30.62
CA ARG A 62 7.98 8.20 31.27
C ARG A 62 9.41 8.51 30.85
N HIS A 63 10.27 7.49 30.77
CA HIS A 63 11.65 7.68 30.31
C HIS A 63 11.72 8.04 28.82
N LEU A 64 10.83 7.53 27.97
CA LEU A 64 10.73 7.93 26.56
C LEU A 64 10.26 9.38 26.42
N GLN A 65 9.23 9.80 27.14
CA GLN A 65 8.76 11.19 27.15
C GLN A 65 9.88 12.15 27.55
N LYS A 66 10.62 11.82 28.60
CA LYS A 66 11.80 12.60 29.03
C LYS A 66 12.87 12.64 27.93
N LEU A 67 13.20 11.49 27.36
CA LEU A 67 14.20 11.38 26.30
C LEU A 67 13.81 12.24 25.08
N PHE A 68 12.57 12.15 24.62
CA PHE A 68 12.08 12.87 23.43
C PHE A 68 12.10 14.38 23.62
N LYS A 69 11.80 14.84 24.84
CA LYS A 69 11.91 16.26 25.21
C LYS A 69 13.35 16.75 25.19
N GLU A 70 14.28 15.98 25.75
CA GLU A 70 15.72 16.31 25.73
C GLU A 70 16.27 16.28 24.30
N LEU A 71 16.02 15.20 23.56
CA LEU A 71 16.52 15.00 22.19
C LEU A 71 16.03 16.07 21.19
N SER A 72 14.93 16.76 21.50
CA SER A 72 14.43 17.89 20.71
C SER A 72 15.27 19.17 20.85
N VAL A 73 16.15 19.27 21.87
CA VAL A 73 16.92 20.48 22.18
C VAL A 73 18.42 20.25 22.38
N ASN A 74 18.86 19.04 22.70
CA ASN A 74 20.26 18.71 22.88
C ASN A 74 20.56 17.21 22.66
N VAL A 75 21.86 16.87 22.64
CA VAL A 75 22.32 15.48 22.68
C VAL A 75 21.85 14.84 23.99
N ALA A 76 21.16 13.70 23.90
CA ALA A 76 20.47 13.10 25.04
C ALA A 76 21.05 11.75 25.47
N THR A 77 20.77 11.34 26.71
CA THR A 77 21.24 10.07 27.29
C THR A 77 20.13 9.03 27.35
N THR A 78 20.45 7.77 27.09
CA THR A 78 19.48 6.65 27.10
C THR A 78 19.43 5.89 28.42
N LYS A 79 20.08 6.39 29.50
CA LYS A 79 20.21 5.69 30.80
C LYS A 79 18.87 5.24 31.40
N GLY A 80 17.85 6.09 31.33
CA GLY A 80 16.51 5.75 31.81
C GLY A 80 15.90 4.58 31.04
N ILE A 81 16.04 4.61 29.71
CA ILE A 81 15.55 3.54 28.83
C ILE A 81 16.29 2.23 29.07
N THR A 82 17.62 2.25 29.20
CA THR A 82 18.40 1.04 29.46
C THR A 82 18.01 0.38 30.78
N THR A 83 17.77 1.19 31.83
CA THR A 83 17.27 0.69 33.12
C THR A 83 15.87 0.08 32.99
N SER A 84 14.93 0.77 32.34
CA SER A 84 13.56 0.28 32.15
C SER A 84 13.48 -0.99 31.30
N LEU A 85 14.41 -1.19 30.36
CA LEU A 85 14.48 -2.39 29.54
C LEU A 85 15.31 -3.52 30.18
N GLY A 86 15.85 -3.32 31.39
CA GLY A 86 16.64 -4.32 32.10
C GLY A 86 18.01 -4.60 31.48
N ILE A 87 18.60 -3.64 30.77
CA ILE A 87 19.95 -3.77 30.20
C ILE A 87 20.97 -3.62 31.32
N GLY A 88 21.45 -4.75 31.85
CA GLY A 88 22.42 -4.77 32.96
C GLY A 88 23.87 -4.50 32.53
N ASN A 89 24.26 -4.86 31.30
CA ASN A 89 25.60 -4.65 30.76
C ASN A 89 25.55 -3.85 29.46
N VAL A 90 25.82 -2.55 29.55
CA VAL A 90 25.81 -1.64 28.39
C VAL A 90 27.01 -1.83 27.46
N TYR A 91 27.99 -2.67 27.81
CA TYR A 91 29.14 -3.01 26.96
C TYR A 91 28.92 -4.27 26.11
N GLU A 92 27.75 -4.90 26.22
CA GLU A 92 27.36 -6.05 25.41
C GLU A 92 26.55 -5.61 24.20
N GLN A 93 26.92 -6.11 23.02
CA GLN A 93 26.15 -5.86 21.80
C GLN A 93 24.88 -6.70 21.78
N GLN A 94 23.83 -6.13 21.21
CA GLN A 94 22.51 -6.76 21.11
C GLN A 94 21.91 -6.51 19.72
N ASP A 95 20.84 -7.24 19.43
CA ASP A 95 20.11 -7.09 18.18
C ASP A 95 19.16 -5.88 18.20
N ALA A 96 19.31 -4.96 17.24
CA ALA A 96 18.46 -3.79 17.12
C ALA A 96 16.98 -4.16 16.93
N VAL A 97 16.66 -5.22 16.18
CA VAL A 97 15.26 -5.60 15.92
C VAL A 97 14.61 -6.19 17.18
N GLU A 98 15.35 -6.96 17.96
CA GLU A 98 14.89 -7.44 19.27
C GLU A 98 14.47 -6.28 20.16
N TYR A 99 15.31 -5.24 20.28
CA TYR A 99 15.01 -4.08 21.11
C TYR A 99 13.90 -3.19 20.54
N TYR A 100 13.79 -3.06 19.22
CA TYR A 100 12.61 -2.45 18.58
C TYR A 100 11.32 -3.15 19.02
N ARG A 101 11.27 -4.47 18.94
CA ARG A 101 10.08 -5.24 19.33
C ARG A 101 9.82 -5.20 20.83
N LYS A 102 10.87 -5.27 21.66
CA LYS A 102 10.76 -5.15 23.12
C LYS A 102 10.15 -3.82 23.52
N ILE A 103 10.62 -2.71 22.94
CA ILE A 103 10.11 -1.37 23.21
C ILE A 103 8.63 -1.28 22.82
N LEU A 104 8.27 -1.62 21.58
CA LEU A 104 6.88 -1.50 21.13
C LEU A 104 5.92 -2.38 21.93
N LYS A 105 6.32 -3.63 22.23
CA LYS A 105 5.52 -4.54 23.05
C LYS A 105 5.33 -4.00 24.48
N ALA A 106 6.38 -3.45 25.08
CA ALA A 106 6.32 -2.91 26.43
C ALA A 106 5.47 -1.64 26.53
N LEU A 107 5.35 -0.86 25.45
CA LEU A 107 4.52 0.34 25.42
C LEU A 107 3.03 0.07 25.19
N GLY A 108 2.67 -1.16 24.80
CA GLY A 108 1.30 -1.53 24.54
C GLY A 108 0.77 -0.98 23.22
N ARG A 109 -0.40 -1.50 22.82
CA ARG A 109 -0.97 -1.29 21.49
C ARG A 109 -1.28 0.17 21.21
N ARG A 110 -1.83 0.89 22.21
CA ARG A 110 -2.29 2.27 22.04
C ARG A 110 -1.17 3.26 21.69
N VAL A 111 0.07 2.95 22.09
CA VAL A 111 1.23 3.79 21.79
C VAL A 111 1.91 3.32 20.50
N SER A 112 1.89 2.01 20.20
CA SER A 112 2.62 1.43 19.07
C SER A 112 1.79 1.14 17.82
N GLU A 113 0.48 1.44 17.81
CA GLU A 113 -0.45 1.02 16.75
C GLU A 113 -0.05 1.49 15.34
N VAL A 114 0.69 2.59 15.22
CA VAL A 114 1.22 3.10 13.94
C VAL A 114 2.06 2.06 13.19
N PHE A 115 2.72 1.15 13.91
CA PHE A 115 3.54 0.08 13.34
C PHE A 115 2.80 -1.26 13.18
N GLU A 116 1.56 -1.36 13.67
CA GLU A 116 0.81 -2.62 13.71
C GLU A 116 -0.05 -2.79 12.45
N GLY A 117 0.08 -3.94 11.80
CA GLY A 117 -0.82 -4.40 10.74
C GLY A 117 -1.43 -5.75 11.08
N LYS A 118 -2.36 -6.24 10.25
CA LYS A 118 -2.92 -7.60 10.35
C LYS A 118 -2.52 -8.44 9.15
N MET A 119 -2.10 -9.66 9.41
CA MET A 119 -1.69 -10.65 8.41
C MET A 119 -2.64 -11.83 8.44
N ASN A 120 -3.07 -12.27 7.26
CA ASN A 120 -3.78 -13.52 7.04
C ASN A 120 -2.77 -14.59 6.65
N TYR A 121 -2.75 -15.69 7.40
CA TYR A 121 -2.06 -16.92 7.05
C TYR A 121 -3.09 -17.89 6.49
N ILE A 122 -2.94 -18.21 5.21
CA ILE A 122 -3.93 -18.97 4.46
C ILE A 122 -3.33 -20.31 4.08
N SER A 123 -4.15 -21.34 4.22
CA SER A 123 -3.78 -22.70 3.91
C SER A 123 -4.91 -23.39 3.17
N LYS A 124 -4.61 -23.98 2.02
CA LYS A 124 -5.57 -24.67 1.16
C LYS A 124 -5.22 -26.15 1.05
N CYS A 125 -6.18 -27.00 1.37
CA CYS A 125 -6.14 -28.43 1.04
C CYS A 125 -6.30 -28.59 -0.48
N ILE A 126 -5.34 -29.24 -1.14
CA ILE A 126 -5.41 -29.47 -2.59
C ILE A 126 -6.43 -30.57 -2.92
N SER A 127 -6.62 -31.54 -2.01
CA SER A 127 -7.49 -32.69 -2.25
C SER A 127 -8.99 -32.35 -2.27
N CYS A 128 -9.42 -31.38 -1.46
CA CYS A 128 -10.85 -31.02 -1.33
C CYS A 128 -11.13 -29.51 -1.46
N ASP A 129 -10.13 -28.71 -1.81
CA ASP A 129 -10.19 -27.24 -1.92
C ASP A 129 -10.59 -26.47 -0.65
N ASN A 130 -10.66 -27.13 0.52
CA ASN A 130 -10.95 -26.46 1.79
C ASN A 130 -9.86 -25.43 2.15
N ILE A 131 -10.26 -24.25 2.61
CA ILE A 131 -9.38 -23.13 2.95
C ILE A 131 -9.49 -22.81 4.44
N ILE A 132 -8.35 -22.80 5.12
CA ILE A 132 -8.19 -22.34 6.51
C ILE A 132 -7.50 -20.98 6.46
N LYS A 133 -8.09 -20.00 7.14
CA LYS A 133 -7.56 -18.63 7.25
C LYS A 133 -7.38 -18.28 8.73
N LYS A 134 -6.16 -17.95 9.14
CA LYS A 134 -5.84 -17.46 10.50
C LYS A 134 -5.31 -16.03 10.40
N THR A 135 -5.91 -15.10 11.13
CA THR A 135 -5.48 -13.71 11.16
C THR A 135 -4.70 -13.41 12.44
N SER A 136 -3.57 -12.71 12.35
CA SER A 136 -2.85 -12.19 13.52
C SER A 136 -2.22 -10.84 13.25
N SER A 137 -1.98 -10.07 14.32
CA SER A 137 -1.23 -8.82 14.23
C SER A 137 0.25 -9.06 13.92
N PHE A 138 0.89 -8.08 13.27
CA PHE A 138 2.34 -8.03 13.07
C PHE A 138 2.85 -6.59 13.24
N ILE A 139 4.08 -6.44 13.73
CA ILE A 139 4.78 -5.15 13.87
C ILE A 139 5.99 -5.01 12.93
N SER A 140 6.38 -6.11 12.30
CA SER A 140 7.48 -6.16 11.33
C SER A 140 7.38 -7.42 10.48
N ILE A 141 7.70 -7.32 9.19
CA ILE A 141 7.81 -8.48 8.31
C ILE A 141 9.26 -8.96 8.32
N LEU A 142 9.46 -10.26 8.57
CA LEU A 142 10.77 -10.89 8.49
C LEU A 142 11.06 -11.29 7.04
N LEU A 143 11.86 -10.51 6.33
CA LEU A 143 12.17 -10.75 4.92
C LEU A 143 13.38 -11.67 4.77
N PRO A 144 13.21 -12.85 4.13
CA PRO A 144 14.33 -13.70 3.79
C PRO A 144 15.16 -13.01 2.70
N ILE A 145 16.47 -12.88 2.91
CA ILE A 145 17.41 -12.48 1.86
C ILE A 145 18.08 -13.75 1.36
N LYS A 146 17.90 -14.05 0.09
CA LYS A 146 18.58 -15.15 -0.58
C LYS A 146 19.86 -14.67 -1.24
N ASP A 147 20.90 -15.47 -1.14
CA ASP A 147 22.14 -15.28 -1.87
C ASP A 147 22.16 -16.30 -3.03
N GLU A 148 21.42 -16.01 -4.10
CA GLU A 148 21.32 -16.88 -5.28
C GLU A 148 22.07 -16.23 -6.46
N ASN A 149 23.18 -16.85 -6.86
CA ASN A 149 23.85 -16.78 -8.19
C ASN A 149 23.94 -15.40 -8.87
N ASN A 150 24.67 -14.44 -8.28
CA ASN A 150 25.03 -13.15 -8.91
C ASN A 150 23.85 -12.28 -9.42
N GLU A 151 22.60 -12.62 -9.11
CA GLU A 151 21.47 -11.76 -9.42
C GLU A 151 21.35 -10.62 -8.41
N GLN A 152 21.08 -9.42 -8.93
CA GLN A 152 20.76 -8.26 -8.10
C GLN A 152 19.51 -8.55 -7.25
N GLN A 153 19.69 -8.55 -5.93
CA GLN A 153 18.62 -8.74 -4.97
C GLN A 153 17.96 -7.40 -4.67
N THR A 154 16.63 -7.40 -4.61
CA THR A 154 15.85 -6.21 -4.26
C THR A 154 14.86 -6.51 -3.16
N VAL A 155 14.42 -5.48 -2.44
CA VAL A 155 13.39 -5.61 -1.40
C VAL A 155 12.07 -6.15 -1.98
N GLU A 156 11.71 -5.73 -3.20
CA GLU A 156 10.51 -6.18 -3.91
C GLU A 156 10.57 -7.66 -4.26
N LYS A 157 11.72 -8.17 -4.72
CA LYS A 157 11.90 -9.62 -4.96
C LYS A 157 11.67 -10.40 -3.68
N SER A 158 12.23 -9.93 -2.56
CA SER A 158 12.10 -10.58 -1.25
C SER A 158 10.66 -10.56 -0.73
N LEU A 159 9.94 -9.44 -0.91
CA LEU A 159 8.51 -9.32 -0.59
C LEU A 159 7.65 -10.24 -1.46
N LYS A 160 7.89 -10.26 -2.78
CA LYS A 160 7.20 -11.18 -3.70
C LYS A 160 7.41 -12.63 -3.30
N ALA A 161 8.62 -12.99 -2.89
CA ALA A 161 8.93 -14.33 -2.38
C ALA A 161 8.22 -14.63 -1.06
N PHE A 162 8.14 -13.66 -0.14
CA PHE A 162 7.44 -13.80 1.14
C PHE A 162 5.93 -14.06 0.97
N PHE A 163 5.27 -13.36 0.03
CA PHE A 163 3.85 -13.53 -0.26
C PHE A 163 3.56 -14.62 -1.30
N LYS A 164 4.60 -15.29 -1.82
CA LYS A 164 4.43 -16.34 -2.82
C LYS A 164 3.65 -17.50 -2.22
N ARG A 165 2.75 -18.04 -3.03
CA ARG A 165 2.07 -19.29 -2.71
C ARG A 165 3.03 -20.47 -2.80
N LEU A 166 3.16 -21.20 -1.70
CA LEU A 166 4.06 -22.33 -1.56
C LEU A 166 3.26 -23.61 -1.41
N ARG A 167 3.64 -24.65 -2.14
CA ARG A 167 3.17 -26.01 -1.90
C ARG A 167 4.11 -26.66 -0.91
N LEU A 168 3.56 -27.21 0.17
CA LEU A 168 4.33 -27.86 1.22
C LEU A 168 4.87 -29.21 0.75
N ASP A 169 6.06 -29.54 1.22
CA ASP A 169 6.65 -30.87 1.05
C ASP A 169 5.86 -31.93 1.82
N GLN A 170 6.03 -33.20 1.44
CA GLN A 170 5.22 -34.30 1.97
C GLN A 170 5.29 -34.42 3.49
N GLU A 171 6.45 -34.13 4.08
CA GLU A 171 6.66 -34.16 5.53
C GLU A 171 5.87 -33.05 6.26
N ASP A 172 5.71 -31.90 5.59
CA ASP A 172 5.05 -30.69 6.10
C ASP A 172 3.56 -30.60 5.74
N TRP A 173 2.98 -31.60 5.06
CA TRP A 173 1.55 -31.63 4.78
C TRP A 173 0.71 -31.47 6.04
N MET A 174 -0.32 -30.64 5.94
CA MET A 174 -1.21 -30.37 7.04
C MET A 174 -2.39 -31.32 7.09
N TYR A 175 -2.91 -31.56 8.29
CA TYR A 175 -4.14 -32.31 8.49
C TYR A 175 -5.33 -31.51 7.99
N CYS A 176 -6.20 -32.14 7.20
CA CYS A 176 -7.44 -31.54 6.74
C CYS A 176 -8.63 -32.25 7.38
N ASP A 177 -9.38 -31.55 8.23
CA ASP A 177 -10.54 -32.11 8.93
C ASP A 177 -11.62 -32.65 7.99
N SER A 178 -11.77 -32.05 6.79
CA SER A 178 -12.73 -32.51 5.79
C SER A 178 -12.31 -33.80 5.08
N CYS A 179 -11.01 -34.05 4.98
CA CYS A 179 -10.46 -35.28 4.38
C CYS A 179 -10.08 -36.34 5.41
N ASP A 180 -10.07 -35.94 6.69
CA ASP A 180 -9.66 -36.72 7.85
C ASP A 180 -8.27 -37.38 7.72
N GLN A 181 -7.32 -36.64 7.12
CA GLN A 181 -5.94 -37.11 6.90
C GLN A 181 -4.98 -35.95 6.60
N LYS A 182 -3.67 -36.24 6.61
CA LYS A 182 -2.66 -35.31 6.04
C LYS A 182 -2.83 -35.20 4.54
N THR A 183 -2.88 -33.98 4.03
CA THR A 183 -3.15 -33.72 2.61
C THR A 183 -2.11 -32.79 1.99
N PRO A 184 -1.83 -32.95 0.67
CA PRO A 184 -1.08 -31.95 -0.07
C PRO A 184 -1.68 -30.56 0.17
N THR A 185 -0.85 -29.63 0.61
CA THR A 185 -1.27 -28.34 1.14
C THR A 185 -0.54 -27.22 0.43
N GLU A 186 -1.26 -26.15 0.07
CA GLU A 186 -0.67 -24.88 -0.33
C GLU A 186 -0.84 -23.85 0.79
N THR A 187 0.20 -23.10 1.11
CA THR A 187 0.16 -22.02 2.11
C THR A 187 0.72 -20.72 1.55
N TRP A 188 0.17 -19.60 2.01
CA TRP A 188 0.64 -18.26 1.70
C TRP A 188 0.17 -17.25 2.75
N SER A 189 0.76 -16.06 2.72
CA SER A 189 0.37 -14.95 3.58
C SER A 189 -0.15 -13.79 2.75
N GLU A 190 -1.06 -13.01 3.32
CA GLU A 190 -1.60 -11.79 2.71
C GLU A 190 -1.80 -10.74 3.81
N ILE A 191 -1.45 -9.48 3.54
CA ILE A 191 -1.75 -8.40 4.48
C ILE A 191 -3.26 -8.12 4.42
N ASP A 192 -3.91 -8.20 5.58
CA ASP A 192 -5.33 -7.89 5.78
C ASP A 192 -5.53 -6.39 6.08
N GLU A 193 -4.69 -5.85 6.97
CA GLU A 193 -4.67 -4.43 7.33
C GLU A 193 -3.22 -3.94 7.29
N TYR A 194 -2.96 -2.92 6.49
CA TYR A 194 -1.63 -2.31 6.35
C TYR A 194 -1.35 -1.34 7.51
N PRO A 195 -0.15 -1.38 8.11
CA PRO A 195 0.27 -0.38 9.10
C PRO A 195 0.49 0.98 8.44
N THR A 196 0.44 2.05 9.24
CA THR A 196 0.86 3.40 8.80
C THR A 196 2.37 3.42 8.56
N VAL A 197 3.14 2.72 9.39
CA VAL A 197 4.58 2.49 9.19
C VAL A 197 4.83 1.00 9.01
N LEU A 198 5.22 0.62 7.80
CA LEU A 198 5.66 -0.73 7.49
C LEU A 198 7.13 -0.92 7.82
N THR A 199 7.40 -1.83 8.76
CA THR A 199 8.74 -2.21 9.16
C THR A 199 9.16 -3.54 8.50
N LEU A 200 10.29 -3.54 7.81
CA LEU A 200 10.88 -4.73 7.19
C LEU A 200 12.19 -5.08 7.90
N HIS A 201 12.26 -6.25 8.53
CA HIS A 201 13.49 -6.79 9.09
C HIS A 201 14.12 -7.73 8.06
N LEU A 202 15.31 -7.35 7.59
CA LEU A 202 16.10 -8.15 6.67
C LEU A 202 16.82 -9.27 7.42
N LYS A 203 16.44 -10.53 7.17
CA LYS A 203 17.00 -11.72 7.85
C LYS A 203 18.44 -11.99 7.38
N ARG A 204 19.37 -11.15 7.83
CA ARG A 204 20.79 -11.21 7.47
C ARG A 204 21.60 -12.19 8.31
N PHE A 205 21.10 -12.68 9.43
CA PHE A 205 21.82 -13.66 10.23
C PHE A 205 21.20 -15.05 10.08
N ALA A 206 22.04 -16.02 9.76
CA ALA A 206 21.66 -17.42 9.64
C ALA A 206 22.78 -18.31 10.18
N PHE A 207 22.40 -19.51 10.61
CA PHE A 207 23.38 -20.53 10.98
C PHE A 207 23.91 -21.17 9.70
N ASP A 208 25.23 -21.09 9.50
CA ASP A 208 25.91 -21.80 8.42
C ASP A 208 26.29 -23.19 8.95
N TYR A 209 25.61 -24.22 8.44
CA TYR A 209 25.85 -25.61 8.83
C TYR A 209 27.19 -26.16 8.35
N ASN A 210 27.78 -25.59 7.29
CA ASN A 210 29.10 -26.00 6.82
C ASN A 210 30.19 -25.46 7.75
N GLN A 211 30.03 -24.22 8.23
CA GLN A 211 30.97 -23.57 9.13
C GLN A 211 30.65 -23.79 10.62
N MET A 212 29.51 -24.43 10.93
CA MET A 212 28.98 -24.65 12.27
C MET A 212 28.96 -23.38 13.15
N ARG A 213 28.60 -22.24 12.54
CA ARG A 213 28.55 -20.93 13.22
C ARG A 213 27.51 -20.01 12.60
N TYR A 214 27.06 -19.02 13.37
CA TYR A 214 26.25 -17.94 12.81
C TYR A 214 27.09 -17.00 11.95
N VAL A 215 26.56 -16.67 10.76
CA VAL A 215 27.20 -15.77 9.81
C VAL A 215 26.22 -14.68 9.38
N LYS A 216 26.77 -13.54 8.99
CA LYS A 216 26.02 -12.45 8.38
C LYS A 216 26.01 -12.63 6.86
N ASN A 217 24.82 -12.73 6.29
CA ASN A 217 24.53 -12.59 4.87
C ASN A 217 24.84 -11.14 4.44
N ALA A 218 25.99 -11.01 3.77
CA ALA A 218 26.49 -9.76 3.22
C ALA A 218 26.05 -9.52 1.76
N CYS A 219 24.99 -10.19 1.31
CA CYS A 219 24.41 -9.98 -0.01
C CYS A 219 24.02 -8.50 -0.19
N ALA A 220 24.44 -7.94 -1.31
CA ALA A 220 24.09 -6.58 -1.72
C ALA A 220 22.59 -6.52 -2.02
N LEU A 221 21.90 -5.54 -1.45
CA LEU A 221 20.45 -5.39 -1.61
C LEU A 221 20.15 -3.98 -2.11
N ASP A 222 19.35 -3.90 -3.17
CA ASP A 222 18.76 -2.64 -3.58
C ASP A 222 17.53 -2.34 -2.73
N VAL A 223 17.59 -1.17 -2.06
CA VAL A 223 16.48 -0.66 -1.27
C VAL A 223 15.81 0.47 -2.05
N PRO A 224 14.57 0.26 -2.54
CA PRO A 224 13.84 1.29 -3.27
C PRO A 224 13.35 2.38 -2.31
N LEU A 225 13.35 3.63 -2.78
CA LEU A 225 12.79 4.76 -2.01
C LEU A 225 11.26 4.72 -1.92
N SER A 226 10.61 4.01 -2.85
CA SER A 226 9.16 3.80 -2.86
C SER A 226 8.88 2.35 -3.18
N LEU A 227 8.04 1.72 -2.36
CA LEU A 227 7.57 0.35 -2.51
C LEU A 227 6.09 0.35 -2.86
N ASP A 228 5.72 -0.39 -3.90
CA ASP A 228 4.34 -0.74 -4.18
C ASP A 228 4.06 -2.16 -3.68
N ILE A 229 3.19 -2.28 -2.68
CA ILE A 229 2.74 -3.56 -2.15
C ILE A 229 1.24 -3.66 -2.40
N MET A 230 0.87 -4.42 -3.43
CA MET A 230 -0.52 -4.68 -3.82
C MET A 230 -1.37 -3.40 -3.92
N ASN A 231 -0.87 -2.37 -4.60
CA ASN A 231 -1.48 -1.04 -4.79
C ASN A 231 -1.48 -0.12 -3.56
N THR A 232 -0.75 -0.48 -2.49
CA THR A 232 -0.43 0.45 -1.41
C THR A 232 1.01 0.93 -1.56
N ILE A 233 1.17 2.24 -1.75
CA ILE A 233 2.49 2.87 -1.88
C ILE A 233 3.05 3.16 -0.50
N PHE A 234 4.33 2.86 -0.33
CA PHE A 234 5.10 3.03 0.90
C PHE A 234 6.39 3.76 0.57
N ASN A 235 6.70 4.86 1.26
CA ASN A 235 7.92 5.64 1.03
C ASN A 235 8.94 5.39 2.13
N LEU A 236 10.16 5.06 1.75
CA LEU A 236 11.26 4.84 2.68
C LEU A 236 11.57 6.15 3.41
N TYR A 237 11.63 6.09 4.73
CA TYR A 237 12.06 7.25 5.52
C TYR A 237 13.08 6.89 6.60
N ALA A 238 13.24 5.63 6.98
CA ALA A 238 14.32 5.25 7.90
C ALA A 238 14.96 3.91 7.52
N VAL A 239 16.27 3.84 7.67
CA VAL A 239 17.10 2.64 7.50
C VAL A 239 18.00 2.51 8.70
N ILE A 240 17.84 1.42 9.46
CA ILE A 240 18.82 1.03 10.46
C ILE A 240 19.84 0.15 9.75
N ASN A 241 21.09 0.61 9.75
CA ASN A 241 22.21 -0.11 9.18
C ASN A 241 22.95 -0.89 10.25
N HIS A 242 23.61 -1.96 9.82
CA HIS A 242 24.56 -2.69 10.64
C HIS A 242 25.85 -2.91 9.84
N ASN A 243 26.97 -2.41 10.36
CA ASN A 243 28.31 -2.71 9.86
C ASN A 243 28.98 -3.74 10.77
N GLY A 244 29.73 -4.70 10.24
CA GLY A 244 30.34 -5.79 11.02
C GLY A 244 29.67 -7.14 10.84
N GLY A 245 30.07 -8.11 11.67
CA GLY A 245 29.69 -9.53 11.58
C GLY A 245 28.70 -9.96 12.67
N TYR A 246 28.53 -11.28 12.86
CA TYR A 246 27.63 -11.81 13.90
C TYR A 246 28.12 -11.53 15.33
N SER A 247 29.43 -11.65 15.57
CA SER A 247 30.05 -11.50 16.89
C SER A 247 30.29 -10.05 17.32
N GLY A 248 29.96 -9.08 16.46
CA GLY A 248 30.29 -7.69 16.72
C GLY A 248 30.13 -6.80 15.49
N GLY A 249 29.61 -5.60 15.70
CA GLY A 249 29.42 -4.58 14.69
C GLY A 249 29.03 -3.22 15.26
N HIS A 250 28.50 -2.37 14.40
CA HIS A 250 28.06 -1.02 14.73
C HIS A 250 26.75 -0.71 14.02
N TYR A 251 25.81 -0.14 14.75
CA TYR A 251 24.52 0.28 14.23
C TYR A 251 24.48 1.79 14.10
N ASN A 252 23.95 2.27 12.98
CA ASN A 252 23.56 3.66 12.80
C ASN A 252 22.20 3.74 12.09
N ALA A 253 21.59 4.91 12.07
CA ALA A 253 20.32 5.13 11.39
C ALA A 253 20.45 6.22 10.34
N LEU A 254 20.01 5.92 9.11
CA LEU A 254 19.83 6.90 8.04
C LEU A 254 18.33 7.23 7.97
N ILE A 255 17.96 8.47 8.26
CA ILE A 255 16.55 8.88 8.40
C ILE A 255 16.27 10.13 7.58
N LYS A 256 15.18 10.12 6.82
CA LYS A 256 14.64 11.26 6.08
C LYS A 256 13.79 12.11 7.02
N SER A 257 14.12 13.37 7.14
CA SER A 257 13.36 14.34 7.93
C SER A 257 12.05 14.70 7.23
N ASP A 258 10.94 14.65 7.95
CA ASP A 258 9.66 15.17 7.46
C ASP A 258 9.66 16.71 7.36
N GLN A 259 10.49 17.41 8.14
CA GLN A 259 10.52 18.88 8.21
C GLN A 259 11.14 19.53 6.97
N ASN A 260 12.20 18.93 6.42
CA ASN A 260 12.91 19.50 5.26
C ASN A 260 13.17 18.50 4.13
N GLN A 261 12.68 17.26 4.26
CA GLN A 261 12.81 16.19 3.24
C GLN A 261 14.25 15.79 2.92
N LYS A 262 15.22 16.18 3.75
CA LYS A 262 16.63 15.79 3.64
C LYS A 262 16.92 14.55 4.48
N TRP A 263 17.98 13.85 4.12
CA TRP A 263 18.43 12.66 4.83
C TRP A 263 19.55 13.00 5.81
N TYR A 264 19.50 12.33 6.95
CA TYR A 264 20.46 12.52 8.03
C TYR A 264 20.97 11.16 8.51
N SER A 265 22.28 11.05 8.68
CA SER A 265 22.94 9.93 9.33
C SER A 265 23.06 10.24 10.82
N PHE A 266 22.36 9.44 11.63
CA PHE A 266 22.41 9.43 13.08
C PHE A 266 23.36 8.32 13.53
N ASP A 267 24.56 8.72 13.92
CA ASP A 267 25.61 7.84 14.41
C ASP A 267 25.94 8.23 15.86
N ASP A 268 25.24 7.59 16.80
CA ASP A 268 25.28 7.92 18.21
C ASP A 268 25.08 9.43 18.46
N CYS A 269 26.08 10.11 19.03
CA CYS A 269 26.00 11.53 19.35
C CYS A 269 26.15 12.46 18.13
N THR A 270 26.57 11.91 16.99
CA THR A 270 26.86 12.66 15.77
C THR A 270 25.68 12.56 14.82
N VAL A 271 25.20 13.71 14.35
CA VAL A 271 24.19 13.80 13.30
C VAL A 271 24.76 14.60 12.15
N THR A 272 24.70 14.03 10.94
CA THR A 272 25.21 14.67 9.72
C THR A 272 24.16 14.58 8.62
N GLU A 273 24.00 15.64 7.83
CA GLU A 273 23.25 15.56 6.58
C GLU A 273 23.99 14.59 5.63
N SER A 274 23.25 13.71 4.97
CA SER A 274 23.79 12.68 4.09
C SER A 274 22.95 12.60 2.82
N GLU A 275 23.58 12.22 1.71
CA GLU A 275 22.85 11.80 0.51
C GLU A 275 22.36 10.35 0.67
N THR A 276 21.36 9.96 -0.12
CA THR A 276 20.79 8.60 -0.10
C THR A 276 21.28 7.82 -1.31
N SER A 277 22.29 6.97 -1.10
CA SER A 277 22.60 5.89 -2.04
C SER A 277 22.48 4.55 -1.31
N LEU A 278 21.40 3.82 -1.63
CA LEU A 278 21.11 2.50 -1.07
C LEU A 278 21.14 1.40 -2.14
N GLN A 279 21.62 1.72 -3.35
CA GLN A 279 21.83 0.73 -4.40
C GLN A 279 23.03 -0.17 -4.04
N GLY A 280 22.84 -1.48 -4.15
CA GLY A 280 23.87 -2.48 -3.85
C GLY A 280 24.38 -2.46 -2.41
N SER A 281 23.64 -1.87 -1.47
CA SER A 281 24.14 -1.70 -0.11
C SER A 281 24.07 -3.01 0.70
N ARG A 282 25.11 -3.26 1.50
CA ARG A 282 25.21 -4.43 2.40
C ARG A 282 24.87 -4.09 3.85
N LEU A 283 24.69 -2.80 4.12
CA LEU A 283 24.49 -2.25 5.46
C LEU A 283 23.05 -2.34 5.97
N PRO A 284 22.00 -2.15 5.15
CA PRO A 284 20.63 -2.09 5.64
C PRO A 284 20.26 -3.37 6.39
N TYR A 285 19.77 -3.22 7.61
CA TYR A 285 19.39 -4.32 8.48
C TYR A 285 17.88 -4.31 8.79
N MET A 286 17.32 -3.11 8.96
CA MET A 286 15.90 -2.90 9.16
C MET A 286 15.48 -1.64 8.41
N LEU A 287 14.35 -1.73 7.70
CA LEU A 287 13.81 -0.66 6.87
C LEU A 287 12.46 -0.23 7.44
N MET A 288 12.20 1.07 7.45
CA MET A 288 10.90 1.61 7.82
C MET A 288 10.37 2.46 6.67
N TYR A 289 9.21 2.06 6.18
CA TYR A 289 8.48 2.76 5.14
C TYR A 289 7.21 3.35 5.72
N ARG A 290 6.94 4.60 5.40
CA ARG A 290 5.70 5.27 5.74
C ARG A 290 4.71 5.03 4.61
N LYS A 291 3.51 4.55 4.94
CA LYS A 291 2.40 4.45 3.97
C LYS A 291 2.23 5.83 3.35
N ALA A 292 2.38 5.90 2.03
CA ALA A 292 2.13 7.14 1.32
C ALA A 292 0.69 7.53 1.65
N GLU A 293 0.50 8.74 2.15
CA GLU A 293 -0.83 9.28 2.23
C GLU A 293 -1.38 9.24 0.80
N ASN A 294 -2.43 8.44 0.61
CA ASN A 294 -3.34 8.73 -0.47
C ASN A 294 -3.75 10.18 -0.23
N LYS A 295 -3.24 11.10 -1.03
CA LYS A 295 -3.67 12.51 -1.12
C LYS A 295 -5.16 12.66 -1.48
N LEU A 296 -5.94 11.60 -1.31
CA LEU A 296 -7.39 11.51 -1.34
C LEU A 296 -8.00 11.70 0.07
N LYS A 297 -7.23 11.62 1.17
CA LYS A 297 -7.77 11.88 2.53
C LYS A 297 -7.58 13.31 3.03
N ASP A 298 -6.47 13.99 2.69
CA ASP A 298 -6.21 15.37 3.17
C ASP A 298 -5.90 16.39 2.08
N ARG A 299 -6.25 16.08 0.83
CA ARG A 299 -6.59 17.14 -0.11
C ARG A 299 -8.07 17.00 -0.36
N ASN A 300 -8.86 18.00 0.03
CA ASN A 300 -9.99 18.36 -0.80
C ASN A 300 -9.43 18.40 -2.23
N PRO A 301 -9.90 17.54 -3.16
CA PRO A 301 -9.56 17.68 -4.56
C PRO A 301 -9.68 19.17 -4.88
N ILE A 302 -8.60 19.75 -5.38
CA ILE A 302 -8.62 21.13 -5.87
C ILE A 302 -9.66 21.10 -7.02
N GLY A 303 -10.91 21.44 -6.68
CA GLY A 303 -12.08 21.32 -7.55
C GLY A 303 -13.27 20.49 -7.04
N SER A 304 -13.23 19.77 -5.92
CA SER A 304 -14.44 19.06 -5.42
C SER A 304 -15.20 19.90 -4.39
N ASN A 305 -16.44 20.22 -4.71
CA ASN A 305 -17.42 20.66 -3.74
C ASN A 305 -17.73 19.47 -2.80
N PRO A 306 -17.51 19.56 -1.47
CA PRO A 306 -17.77 18.48 -0.50
C PRO A 306 -19.23 17.98 -0.45
N ALA A 307 -20.12 18.56 -1.26
CA ALA A 307 -21.53 18.19 -1.39
C ALA A 307 -21.84 17.06 -2.41
N ILE A 308 -20.88 16.62 -3.24
CA ILE A 308 -21.20 15.72 -4.39
C ILE A 308 -20.81 14.27 -4.11
N HIS A 309 -21.82 13.41 -3.94
CA HIS A 309 -21.68 11.96 -3.85
C HIS A 309 -21.56 11.33 -5.25
N LEU A 310 -20.40 10.75 -5.58
CA LEU A 310 -20.09 10.16 -6.89
C LEU A 310 -20.52 8.68 -6.93
N ARG A 311 -21.52 8.34 -7.76
CA ARG A 311 -22.00 6.97 -7.93
C ARG A 311 -21.62 6.42 -9.30
N ILE A 312 -20.89 5.32 -9.33
CA ILE A 312 -20.27 4.74 -10.52
C ILE A 312 -20.87 3.36 -10.78
N LEU A 313 -21.31 3.13 -12.02
CA LEU A 313 -21.80 1.83 -12.49
C LEU A 313 -20.77 1.22 -13.46
N LEU A 314 -20.21 0.07 -13.10
CA LEU A 314 -19.25 -0.64 -13.96
C LEU A 314 -19.99 -1.57 -14.92
N LEU A 315 -19.78 -1.42 -16.21
CA LEU A 315 -20.34 -2.29 -17.26
C LEU A 315 -19.21 -2.85 -18.10
N GLY A 316 -19.35 -4.10 -18.55
CA GLY A 316 -18.31 -4.72 -19.35
C GLY A 316 -18.59 -6.20 -19.66
N PRO A 317 -18.19 -6.68 -20.84
CA PRO A 317 -18.33 -8.07 -21.29
C PRO A 317 -17.84 -9.13 -20.28
N PRO A 318 -18.16 -10.42 -20.48
CA PRO A 318 -17.58 -11.50 -19.67
C PRO A 318 -16.06 -11.49 -19.75
N GLY A 319 -15.39 -11.85 -18.64
CA GLY A 319 -13.93 -11.84 -18.56
C GLY A 319 -13.29 -10.44 -18.64
N THR A 320 -14.03 -9.37 -18.35
CA THR A 320 -13.47 -8.03 -18.20
C THR A 320 -13.08 -7.76 -16.76
N GLU A 321 -12.05 -6.95 -16.55
CA GLU A 321 -11.46 -6.61 -15.26
C GLU A 321 -12.30 -5.58 -14.47
N LYS A 322 -13.65 -5.66 -14.53
CA LYS A 322 -14.55 -4.71 -13.85
C LYS A 322 -14.25 -4.62 -12.36
N SER A 323 -14.19 -5.76 -11.68
CA SER A 323 -13.93 -5.84 -10.25
C SER A 323 -12.57 -5.22 -9.89
N SER A 324 -11.54 -5.45 -10.73
CA SER A 324 -10.22 -4.80 -10.59
C SER A 324 -10.32 -3.28 -10.72
N VAL A 325 -11.06 -2.77 -11.71
CA VAL A 325 -11.30 -1.32 -11.88
C VAL A 325 -12.07 -0.75 -10.69
N GLY A 326 -13.05 -1.48 -10.16
CA GLY A 326 -13.79 -1.09 -8.97
C GLY A 326 -12.89 -0.98 -7.73
N ASN A 327 -12.01 -1.95 -7.52
CA ASN A 327 -11.03 -1.94 -6.43
C ASN A 327 -10.01 -0.81 -6.61
N LEU A 328 -9.57 -0.55 -7.84
CA LEU A 328 -8.68 0.58 -8.16
C LEU A 328 -9.32 1.92 -7.79
N ILE A 329 -10.60 2.12 -8.12
CA ILE A 329 -11.33 3.35 -7.79
C ILE A 329 -11.52 3.50 -6.27
N LEU A 330 -11.78 2.40 -5.56
CA LEU A 330 -12.04 2.41 -4.12
C LEU A 330 -10.77 2.38 -3.26
N GLY A 331 -9.61 2.06 -3.86
CA GLY A 331 -8.31 1.99 -3.21
C GLY A 331 -8.05 0.74 -2.35
N GLU A 332 -8.96 -0.22 -2.34
CA GLU A 332 -8.90 -1.47 -1.54
C GLU A 332 -9.64 -2.61 -2.26
N ASN A 333 -9.41 -3.86 -1.86
CA ASN A 333 -9.97 -5.07 -2.51
C ASN A 333 -11.37 -5.45 -2.03
N TYR A 334 -12.40 -4.68 -2.40
CA TYR A 334 -13.78 -4.95 -1.98
C TYR A 334 -14.54 -5.92 -2.89
N PHE A 335 -14.19 -5.99 -4.18
CA PHE A 335 -14.80 -6.87 -5.16
C PHE A 335 -13.89 -8.06 -5.47
N PRO A 336 -14.42 -9.29 -5.51
CA PRO A 336 -13.63 -10.47 -5.85
C PRO A 336 -13.21 -10.42 -7.32
N LEU A 337 -11.98 -10.86 -7.64
CA LEU A 337 -11.46 -10.91 -9.02
C LEU A 337 -12.03 -12.10 -9.84
N LEU A 338 -13.23 -12.56 -9.50
CA LEU A 338 -13.94 -13.67 -10.12
C LEU A 338 -15.24 -13.18 -10.77
N THR A 339 -15.81 -13.97 -11.67
CA THR A 339 -17.10 -13.62 -12.28
C THR A 339 -18.21 -13.60 -11.23
N ILE A 340 -18.77 -12.43 -10.97
CA ILE A 340 -19.90 -12.27 -10.04
C ILE A 340 -21.22 -12.69 -10.68
N LYS A 341 -22.05 -13.40 -9.92
CA LYS A 341 -23.40 -13.84 -10.35
C LYS A 341 -24.49 -12.81 -10.00
N GLU A 342 -24.21 -11.95 -9.02
CA GLU A 342 -25.10 -10.91 -8.53
C GLU A 342 -24.35 -9.57 -8.46
N PRO A 343 -25.05 -8.43 -8.55
CA PRO A 343 -24.42 -7.13 -8.48
C PRO A 343 -23.91 -6.86 -7.06
N MET A 344 -22.70 -6.31 -6.99
CA MET A 344 -22.06 -5.93 -5.73
C MET A 344 -21.95 -4.42 -5.66
N VAL A 345 -22.04 -3.87 -4.44
CA VAL A 345 -21.90 -2.43 -4.21
C VAL A 345 -20.99 -2.18 -3.02
N LYS A 346 -20.16 -1.16 -3.14
CA LYS A 346 -19.37 -0.65 -2.03
C LYS A 346 -19.31 0.87 -2.08
N THR A 347 -19.44 1.49 -0.91
CA THR A 347 -19.26 2.92 -0.70
C THR A 347 -18.06 3.15 0.20
N VAL A 348 -17.17 4.07 -0.22
CA VAL A 348 -16.01 4.53 0.54
C VAL A 348 -15.97 6.05 0.45
N GLY A 349 -16.06 6.74 1.59
CA GLY A 349 -16.22 8.20 1.62
C GLY A 349 -17.42 8.65 0.79
N ASN A 350 -17.19 9.54 -0.18
CA ASN A 350 -18.23 10.06 -1.08
C ASN A 350 -18.33 9.32 -2.43
N VAL A 351 -17.73 8.13 -2.55
CA VAL A 351 -17.72 7.35 -3.80
C VAL A 351 -18.43 6.01 -3.58
N THR A 352 -19.44 5.73 -4.40
CA THR A 352 -20.10 4.43 -4.50
C THR A 352 -19.77 3.78 -5.83
N VAL A 353 -19.31 2.54 -5.81
CA VAL A 353 -19.10 1.73 -7.01
C VAL A 353 -20.05 0.54 -6.99
N VAL A 354 -20.74 0.33 -8.11
CA VAL A 354 -21.59 -0.84 -8.37
C VAL A 354 -20.91 -1.70 -9.44
N ASP A 355 -20.46 -2.88 -9.04
CA ASP A 355 -19.96 -3.91 -9.95
C ASP A 355 -21.13 -4.76 -10.46
N THR A 356 -21.21 -4.95 -11.78
CA THR A 356 -22.35 -5.59 -12.42
C THR A 356 -22.03 -7.02 -12.88
N PRO A 357 -22.99 -7.96 -12.74
CA PRO A 357 -22.82 -9.29 -13.29
C PRO A 357 -22.82 -9.25 -14.83
N ASN A 358 -22.58 -10.41 -15.45
CA ASN A 358 -22.58 -10.49 -16.90
C ASN A 358 -23.98 -10.21 -17.49
N LEU A 359 -24.19 -8.98 -17.96
CA LEU A 359 -25.46 -8.57 -18.57
C LEU A 359 -25.61 -9.04 -20.03
N PHE A 360 -24.55 -9.48 -20.71
CA PHE A 360 -24.55 -9.66 -22.18
C PHE A 360 -25.18 -10.98 -22.63
N GLU A 361 -25.20 -11.97 -21.76
CA GLU A 361 -25.80 -13.29 -22.01
C GLU A 361 -27.26 -13.38 -21.56
N LEU A 362 -27.82 -12.28 -21.03
CA LEU A 362 -29.18 -12.25 -20.53
C LEU A 362 -30.21 -11.99 -21.65
N SER A 363 -31.34 -12.68 -21.57
CA SER A 363 -32.53 -12.36 -22.37
C SER A 363 -32.96 -10.90 -22.14
N PRO A 364 -33.65 -10.22 -23.08
CA PRO A 364 -34.04 -8.83 -22.91
C PRO A 364 -34.82 -8.54 -21.62
N MET A 365 -35.65 -9.49 -21.16
CA MET A 365 -36.42 -9.36 -19.92
C MET A 365 -35.52 -9.48 -18.68
N CYS A 366 -34.64 -10.48 -18.65
CA CYS A 366 -33.68 -10.67 -17.56
C CYS A 366 -32.69 -9.50 -17.49
N TRP A 367 -32.23 -9.01 -18.65
CA TRP A 367 -31.37 -7.84 -18.76
C TRP A 367 -31.99 -6.60 -18.12
N ALA A 368 -33.26 -6.30 -18.44
CA ALA A 368 -33.94 -5.13 -17.89
C ALA A 368 -34.13 -5.24 -16.37
N LYS A 369 -34.45 -6.45 -15.87
CA LYS A 369 -34.58 -6.73 -14.43
C LYS A 369 -33.24 -6.55 -13.71
N GLU A 370 -32.17 -7.11 -14.25
CA GLU A 370 -30.85 -7.10 -13.61
C GLU A 370 -30.21 -5.72 -13.64
N LEU A 371 -30.32 -5.01 -14.78
CA LEU A 371 -29.89 -3.62 -14.86
C LEU A 371 -30.65 -2.74 -13.86
N LYS A 372 -31.96 -2.94 -13.70
CA LYS A 372 -32.74 -2.22 -12.68
C LYS A 372 -32.20 -2.46 -11.27
N ARG A 373 -31.85 -3.70 -10.90
CA ARG A 373 -31.22 -4.01 -9.60
C ARG A 373 -29.92 -3.21 -9.43
N CYS A 374 -29.05 -3.23 -10.43
CA CYS A 374 -27.78 -2.49 -10.40
C CYS A 374 -27.99 -0.98 -10.22
N ILE A 375 -28.96 -0.40 -10.93
CA ILE A 375 -29.27 1.04 -10.82
C ILE A 375 -29.80 1.38 -9.42
N MET A 376 -30.62 0.53 -8.81
CA MET A 376 -31.14 0.78 -7.45
C MET A 376 -30.04 0.83 -6.39
N LEU A 377 -28.95 0.08 -6.58
CA LEU A 377 -27.76 0.16 -5.71
C LEU A 377 -27.00 1.50 -5.84
N SER A 378 -27.37 2.33 -6.81
CA SER A 378 -26.79 3.65 -7.06
C SER A 378 -27.82 4.79 -6.94
N HIS A 379 -28.87 4.62 -6.12
CA HIS A 379 -29.95 5.63 -5.97
C HIS A 379 -29.42 7.06 -5.72
N PRO A 380 -29.97 8.12 -6.36
CA PRO A 380 -31.12 8.13 -7.30
C PRO A 380 -30.78 7.68 -8.73
N GLY A 381 -29.51 7.40 -9.01
CA GLY A 381 -28.97 6.91 -10.27
C GLY A 381 -27.45 7.15 -10.31
N PRO A 382 -26.72 6.46 -11.19
CA PRO A 382 -25.28 6.64 -11.30
C PRO A 382 -24.94 7.99 -11.94
N ASN A 383 -23.90 8.65 -11.44
CA ASN A 383 -23.32 9.85 -12.03
C ASN A 383 -22.40 9.50 -13.21
N ALA A 384 -21.77 8.33 -13.15
CA ALA A 384 -20.82 7.84 -14.13
C ALA A 384 -21.09 6.37 -14.47
N ILE A 385 -20.93 6.02 -15.75
CA ILE A 385 -20.99 4.66 -16.28
C ILE A 385 -19.63 4.37 -16.90
N LEU A 386 -18.94 3.37 -16.39
CA LEU A 386 -17.64 2.96 -16.90
C LEU A 386 -17.78 1.72 -17.75
N TRP A 387 -17.39 1.81 -19.02
CA TRP A 387 -17.33 0.67 -19.93
C TRP A 387 -15.94 0.04 -19.89
N VAL A 388 -15.78 -1.04 -19.13
CA VAL A 388 -14.51 -1.74 -18.94
C VAL A 388 -14.31 -2.78 -20.03
N VAL A 389 -13.19 -2.69 -20.74
CA VAL A 389 -12.85 -3.61 -21.84
C VAL A 389 -11.33 -3.80 -21.92
N ARG A 390 -10.90 -5.05 -22.15
CA ARG A 390 -9.50 -5.35 -22.42
C ARG A 390 -9.11 -4.87 -23.81
N LEU A 391 -8.06 -4.06 -23.90
CA LEU A 391 -7.63 -3.47 -25.18
C LEU A 391 -7.14 -4.54 -26.16
N SER A 392 -6.39 -5.53 -25.66
CA SER A 392 -5.89 -6.67 -26.46
C SER A 392 -7.02 -7.51 -27.08
N GLN A 393 -8.20 -7.52 -26.46
CA GLN A 393 -9.36 -8.31 -26.88
C GLN A 393 -10.40 -7.48 -27.65
N PHE A 394 -10.09 -6.24 -28.02
CA PHE A 394 -11.05 -5.35 -28.67
C PHE A 394 -11.33 -5.75 -30.13
N SER A 395 -12.33 -6.60 -30.31
CA SER A 395 -12.76 -7.14 -31.62
C SER A 395 -14.02 -6.47 -32.17
N ASP A 396 -14.42 -6.81 -33.40
CA ASP A 396 -15.71 -6.36 -33.98
C ASP A 396 -16.90 -6.83 -33.13
N HIS A 397 -16.78 -8.00 -32.50
CA HIS A 397 -17.75 -8.49 -31.54
C HIS A 397 -17.88 -7.55 -30.33
N GLN A 398 -16.75 -7.14 -29.74
CA GLN A 398 -16.75 -6.20 -28.61
C GLN A 398 -17.34 -4.83 -28.97
N GLN A 399 -17.02 -4.34 -30.17
CA GLN A 399 -17.63 -3.12 -30.71
C GLN A 399 -19.15 -3.27 -30.87
N GLY A 400 -19.62 -4.44 -31.32
CA GLY A 400 -21.04 -4.77 -31.41
C GLY A 400 -21.73 -4.78 -30.05
N LEU A 401 -21.11 -5.37 -29.03
CA LEU A 401 -21.62 -5.38 -27.65
C LEU A 401 -21.78 -3.95 -27.10
N PHE A 402 -20.78 -3.09 -27.32
CA PHE A 402 -20.85 -1.68 -26.93
C PHE A 402 -22.00 -0.94 -27.63
N HIS A 403 -22.19 -1.14 -28.94
CA HIS A 403 -23.29 -0.53 -29.67
C HIS A 403 -24.66 -1.00 -29.16
N ASN A 404 -24.80 -2.32 -28.93
CA ASN A 404 -26.02 -2.93 -28.44
C ASN A 404 -26.41 -2.43 -27.06
N ILE A 405 -25.48 -2.38 -26.11
CA ILE A 405 -25.79 -1.89 -24.77
C ILE A 405 -26.10 -0.40 -24.77
N ARG A 406 -25.37 0.41 -25.55
CA ARG A 406 -25.65 1.85 -25.70
C ARG A 406 -27.07 2.08 -26.22
N LYS A 407 -27.50 1.29 -27.21
CA LYS A 407 -28.87 1.35 -27.74
C LYS A 407 -29.91 0.99 -26.67
N ARG A 408 -29.62 0.03 -25.79
CA ARG A 408 -30.50 -0.39 -24.70
C ARG A 408 -30.54 0.60 -23.53
N LEU A 409 -29.40 1.21 -23.16
CA LEU A 409 -29.31 2.20 -22.08
C LEU A 409 -29.97 3.53 -22.47
N GLY A 410 -29.91 3.90 -23.76
CA GLY A 410 -30.52 5.11 -24.30
C GLY A 410 -29.54 6.27 -24.47
N SER A 411 -29.91 7.27 -25.27
CA SER A 411 -29.01 8.39 -25.66
C SER A 411 -28.54 9.24 -24.48
N GLU A 412 -29.38 9.42 -23.47
CA GLU A 412 -29.07 10.22 -22.27
C GLU A 412 -27.89 9.66 -21.47
N THR A 413 -27.64 8.36 -21.52
CA THR A 413 -26.54 7.73 -20.77
C THR A 413 -25.17 8.06 -21.35
N GLN A 414 -25.12 8.49 -22.62
CA GLN A 414 -23.88 8.79 -23.31
C GLN A 414 -23.10 9.88 -22.60
N LYS A 415 -23.77 10.93 -22.13
CA LYS A 415 -23.11 12.03 -21.39
C LYS A 415 -22.54 11.59 -20.04
N HIS A 416 -22.96 10.45 -19.50
CA HIS A 416 -22.41 9.86 -18.27
C HIS A 416 -21.42 8.70 -18.53
N THR A 417 -21.16 8.34 -19.79
CA THR A 417 -20.36 7.15 -20.13
C THR A 417 -18.91 7.50 -20.47
N MET A 418 -17.96 6.78 -19.86
CA MET A 418 -16.53 6.80 -20.17
C MET A 418 -16.05 5.37 -20.44
N ILE A 419 -15.10 5.21 -21.37
CA ILE A 419 -14.54 3.90 -21.72
C ILE A 419 -13.24 3.66 -20.93
N ILE A 420 -13.12 2.52 -20.29
CA ILE A 420 -11.92 2.09 -19.57
C ILE A 420 -11.27 0.96 -20.34
N PHE A 421 -10.10 1.22 -20.90
CA PHE A 421 -9.27 0.21 -21.54
C PHE A 421 -8.32 -0.38 -20.51
N THR A 422 -8.37 -1.68 -20.30
CA THR A 422 -7.39 -2.37 -19.46
C THR A 422 -6.42 -3.16 -20.33
N SER A 423 -5.15 -3.20 -19.92
CA SER A 423 -4.09 -3.82 -20.71
C SER A 423 -4.05 -5.35 -20.57
N GLY A 424 -4.63 -5.92 -19.52
CA GLY A 424 -4.42 -7.34 -19.18
C GLY A 424 -2.96 -7.64 -18.82
N SER A 425 -2.71 -8.83 -18.27
CA SER A 425 -1.37 -9.27 -17.85
C SER A 425 -0.38 -9.50 -19.02
N GLU A 426 -0.86 -9.54 -20.27
CA GLU A 426 -0.04 -9.81 -21.46
C GLU A 426 0.66 -8.56 -22.02
N LEU A 427 0.29 -7.36 -21.57
CA LEU A 427 0.85 -6.08 -22.04
C LEU A 427 1.83 -5.44 -21.03
N GLU A 428 2.25 -6.20 -20.01
CA GLU A 428 3.14 -5.78 -18.90
C GLU A 428 4.57 -5.36 -19.33
N ASN A 429 4.94 -5.55 -20.61
CA ASN A 429 6.29 -5.27 -21.12
C ASN A 429 6.41 -3.99 -21.97
N LEU A 430 5.40 -3.12 -21.99
CA LEU A 430 5.47 -1.86 -22.75
C LEU A 430 5.84 -0.70 -21.82
N GLU A 431 7.11 -0.28 -21.88
CA GLU A 431 7.65 0.95 -21.25
C GLU A 431 7.02 2.24 -21.80
N GLN A 432 6.18 2.16 -22.84
CA GLN A 432 5.53 3.31 -23.46
C GLN A 432 4.02 3.35 -23.15
N PRO A 433 3.44 4.55 -22.97
CA PRO A 433 2.00 4.70 -22.84
C PRO A 433 1.31 4.11 -24.06
N ILE A 434 0.25 3.32 -23.81
CA ILE A 434 -0.49 2.62 -24.86
C ILE A 434 -1.15 3.65 -25.77
N ASP A 435 -0.58 3.81 -26.97
CA ASP A 435 -1.13 4.70 -27.97
C ASP A 435 -2.37 4.06 -28.63
N ILE A 436 -3.55 4.40 -28.13
CA ILE A 436 -4.82 3.98 -28.72
C ILE A 436 -4.99 4.49 -30.17
N SER A 437 -4.16 5.43 -30.63
CA SER A 437 -4.19 5.93 -32.00
C SER A 437 -3.84 4.85 -33.03
N ARG A 438 -3.19 3.75 -32.60
CA ARG A 438 -2.88 2.60 -33.45
C ARG A 438 -4.11 1.72 -33.73
N TYR A 439 -5.20 1.87 -32.98
CA TYR A 439 -6.40 1.02 -33.06
C TYR A 439 -7.58 1.77 -33.71
N ASN A 440 -7.70 1.67 -35.04
CA ASN A 440 -8.75 2.37 -35.79
C ASN A 440 -10.19 2.04 -35.33
N LYS A 441 -10.44 0.81 -34.86
CA LYS A 441 -11.73 0.38 -34.31
C LYS A 441 -12.04 1.06 -32.98
N VAL A 442 -11.03 1.18 -32.11
CA VAL A 442 -11.11 1.89 -30.82
C VAL A 442 -11.41 3.37 -31.01
N LYS A 443 -10.75 4.04 -31.96
CA LYS A 443 -11.03 5.46 -32.30
C LYS A 443 -12.51 5.73 -32.57
N LYS A 444 -13.20 4.82 -33.28
CA LYS A 444 -14.63 4.98 -33.61
C LYS A 444 -15.51 4.94 -32.36
N VAL A 445 -15.21 4.06 -31.41
CA VAL A 445 -15.96 3.92 -30.16
C VAL A 445 -15.64 5.06 -29.19
N VAL A 446 -14.38 5.47 -29.08
CA VAL A 446 -13.95 6.62 -28.26
C VAL A 446 -14.59 7.93 -28.74
N ARG A 447 -14.64 8.18 -30.05
CA ARG A 447 -15.35 9.34 -30.62
C ARG A 447 -16.82 9.38 -30.25
N THR A 448 -17.45 8.21 -30.16
CA THR A 448 -18.86 8.06 -29.77
C THR A 448 -19.11 8.48 -28.32
N CYS A 449 -18.09 8.40 -27.46
CA CYS A 449 -18.12 8.85 -26.07
C CYS A 449 -17.55 10.27 -25.88
N LYS A 450 -17.52 11.11 -26.92
CA LYS A 450 -16.90 12.46 -26.87
C LYS A 450 -15.41 12.41 -26.46
N ASN A 451 -14.68 11.39 -26.91
CA ASN A 451 -13.28 11.17 -26.57
C ASN A 451 -13.00 10.94 -25.07
N ARG A 452 -14.00 10.51 -24.29
CA ARG A 452 -13.81 10.15 -22.89
C ARG A 452 -13.42 8.69 -22.77
N TYR A 453 -12.13 8.48 -22.50
CA TYR A 453 -11.59 7.19 -22.18
C TYR A 453 -10.43 7.33 -21.20
N HIS A 454 -10.14 6.26 -20.47
CA HIS A 454 -8.98 6.12 -19.62
C HIS A 454 -8.32 4.77 -19.90
N VAL A 455 -6.99 4.71 -19.82
CA VAL A 455 -6.23 3.48 -20.04
C VAL A 455 -5.58 3.08 -18.72
N ILE A 456 -5.92 1.89 -18.23
CA ILE A 456 -5.33 1.29 -17.05
C ILE A 456 -4.23 0.33 -17.50
N ASN A 457 -3.04 0.57 -16.98
CA ASN A 457 -1.81 -0.15 -17.23
C ASN A 457 -1.13 -0.44 -15.89
N SER A 458 -0.77 -1.69 -15.62
CA SER A 458 -0.17 -2.14 -14.35
C SER A 458 1.17 -1.47 -13.99
N SER A 459 1.78 -0.69 -14.90
CA SER A 459 3.07 -0.01 -14.68
C SER A 459 3.00 1.47 -14.27
N ASN A 460 1.83 2.09 -14.10
CA ASN A 460 1.72 3.52 -13.74
C ASN A 460 0.98 3.74 -12.40
N HIS A 461 1.70 4.30 -11.43
CA HIS A 461 1.27 4.48 -10.04
C HIS A 461 0.23 5.59 -9.80
N ASN A 462 -0.13 6.43 -10.80
CA ASN A 462 -1.06 7.56 -10.64
C ASN A 462 -2.45 7.37 -11.28
N GLN A 463 -2.76 6.18 -11.81
CA GLN A 463 -3.96 5.95 -12.62
C GLN A 463 -5.28 6.14 -11.87
N ALA A 464 -5.35 5.73 -10.61
CA ALA A 464 -6.55 5.89 -9.80
C ALA A 464 -6.91 7.38 -9.64
N SER A 465 -5.93 8.24 -9.32
CA SER A 465 -6.13 9.67 -9.17
C SER A 465 -6.53 10.34 -10.48
N GLU A 466 -5.88 10.00 -11.59
CA GLU A 466 -6.20 10.54 -12.92
C GLU A 466 -7.62 10.15 -13.35
N LEU A 467 -8.00 8.89 -13.14
CA LEU A 467 -9.34 8.40 -13.45
C LEU A 467 -10.41 9.13 -12.61
N ILE A 468 -10.17 9.28 -11.30
CA ILE A 468 -11.10 9.98 -10.41
C ILE A 468 -11.24 11.46 -10.80
N GLU A 469 -10.15 12.14 -11.15
CA GLU A 469 -10.19 13.52 -11.62
C GLU A 469 -11.00 13.66 -12.92
N GLN A 470 -10.78 12.75 -13.88
CA GLN A 470 -11.55 12.70 -15.13
C GLN A 470 -13.04 12.44 -14.87
N LEU A 471 -13.37 11.60 -13.89
CA LEU A 471 -14.74 11.33 -13.48
C LEU A 471 -15.41 12.57 -12.87
N PHE A 472 -14.74 13.29 -11.96
CA PHE A 472 -15.27 14.52 -11.39
C PHE A 472 -15.46 15.62 -12.44
N LYS A 473 -14.51 15.76 -13.37
CA LYS A 473 -14.66 16.68 -14.50
C LYS A 473 -15.89 16.31 -15.35
N MET A 474 -16.06 15.03 -15.65
CA MET A 474 -17.22 14.55 -16.40
C MET A 474 -18.54 14.80 -15.66
N THR A 475 -18.60 14.63 -14.34
CA THR A 475 -19.82 14.91 -13.58
C THR A 475 -20.13 16.41 -13.53
N ALA A 476 -19.12 17.25 -13.38
CA ALA A 476 -19.26 18.71 -13.40
C ALA A 476 -19.76 19.22 -14.76
N GLU A 477 -19.24 18.69 -15.88
CA GLU A 477 -19.74 18.98 -17.24
C GLU A 477 -21.23 18.61 -17.41
N ASN A 478 -21.71 17.62 -16.64
CA ASN A 478 -23.10 17.20 -16.60
C ASN A 478 -23.91 17.92 -15.51
N ARG A 479 -23.41 19.02 -14.94
CA ARG A 479 -24.06 19.79 -13.87
C ARG A 479 -24.41 18.92 -12.65
N ASP A 480 -23.55 17.97 -12.33
CA ASP A 480 -23.69 17.01 -11.23
C ASP A 480 -24.99 16.17 -11.28
N SER A 481 -25.61 16.12 -12.45
CA SER A 481 -26.78 15.29 -12.68
C SER A 481 -26.42 13.80 -12.64
N TYR A 482 -27.44 12.98 -12.38
CA TYR A 482 -27.34 11.53 -12.43
C TYR A 482 -28.10 10.99 -13.64
N CYS A 483 -27.67 9.83 -14.11
CA CYS A 483 -28.28 9.15 -15.23
C CYS A 483 -29.67 8.63 -14.86
N THR A 484 -30.68 9.02 -15.65
CA THR A 484 -32.04 8.46 -15.54
C THR A 484 -32.26 7.45 -16.66
N PHE A 485 -32.56 6.21 -16.28
CA PHE A 485 -32.83 5.15 -17.24
C PHE A 485 -34.33 5.14 -17.55
N LYS A 486 -34.71 5.77 -18.67
CA LYS A 486 -36.08 5.66 -19.20
C LYS A 486 -36.15 4.43 -20.10
N PRO A 487 -36.93 3.38 -19.78
CA PRO A 487 -37.09 2.25 -20.70
C PRO A 487 -37.68 2.75 -22.01
N THR A 488 -37.00 2.49 -23.13
CA THR A 488 -37.53 2.79 -24.46
C THR A 488 -38.84 2.04 -24.64
N LYS A 489 -39.97 2.77 -24.72
CA LYS A 489 -41.25 2.18 -25.15
C LYS A 489 -41.01 1.52 -26.51
N LYS A 490 -41.46 0.26 -26.65
CA LYS A 490 -41.49 -0.47 -27.92
C LYS A 490 -41.99 0.47 -29.02
N SER A 491 -41.22 0.63 -30.10
CA SER A 491 -41.79 1.05 -31.37
C SER A 491 -42.84 -0.01 -31.72
N ARG A 492 -44.12 0.35 -31.62
CA ARG A 492 -45.14 -0.39 -32.37
C ARG A 492 -44.76 -0.29 -33.84
N ARG A 493 -44.87 -1.43 -34.53
CA ARG A 493 -44.67 -1.55 -35.97
C ARG A 493 -45.43 -0.47 -36.72
#